data_AF-A0A532UPQ3-F1
#
_entry.id   AF-A0A532UPQ3-F1
#
_cell.length_a   1.000
_cell.length_b   1.000
_cell.length_c   1.000
_cell.angle_alpha   90.00
_cell.angle_beta   90.00
_cell.angle_gamma   90.00
#
_symmetry.space_group_name_H-M   'P 1'
#
loop_
_entity.id
_entity.type
_entity.pdbx_description
1 polymer ?
#
loop_
_entity_poly.entity_id
_entity_poly.type
_entity_poly.pdbx_seq_one_letter_code
_entity_poly.pdbx_strand_id
1 'polypeptide(L)'
;MACLYASYLSPHAPPIQDVDIFCAYILRITKSLSLSKVLHFIIELTNYNPGNYSEDGYSRTSPVGSYPQGVSPYGCMDMAGNVCEWCADWYGANYYSSSPDYNPEGPSSGSSRVKRGGSWYADARLIRCADRSYSPPCCSRLGFRLSMD
;
A
#
# COMPACT_ATOMS: atom_id res chain seq x y z
N MET A 1 -4.27 -6.81 -12.10
CA MET A 1 -4.91 -6.34 -10.84
C MET A 1 -4.84 -7.45 -9.81
N ALA A 2 -4.06 -7.30 -8.73
CA ALA A 2 -4.05 -8.27 -7.62
C ALA A 2 -3.70 -7.56 -6.30
N CYS A 3 -4.62 -6.71 -5.88
CA CYS A 3 -4.78 -6.32 -4.48
C CYS A 3 -6.26 -5.95 -4.30
N LEU A 4 -7.12 -6.95 -4.51
CA LEU A 4 -8.56 -6.78 -4.40
C LEU A 4 -9.17 -7.90 -3.56
N TYR A 5 -10.06 -7.45 -2.69
CA TYR A 5 -11.04 -8.17 -1.88
C TYR A 5 -10.57 -8.91 -0.62
N ALA A 6 -10.77 -8.21 0.50
CA ALA A 6 -11.47 -8.80 1.63
C ALA A 6 -12.95 -8.34 1.61
N SER A 7 -13.84 -9.34 1.56
CA SER A 7 -15.24 -9.37 2.01
C SER A 7 -16.29 -8.43 1.39
N TYR A 8 -17.22 -9.05 0.64
CA TYR A 8 -18.69 -8.84 0.65
C TYR A 8 -19.16 -7.42 0.95
N LEU A 9 -19.64 -6.67 -0.05
CA LEU A 9 -20.82 -5.79 0.03
C LEU A 9 -21.19 -5.23 -1.37
N SER A 10 -22.41 -5.56 -1.84
CA SER A 10 -23.20 -4.98 -2.94
C SER A 10 -22.83 -5.26 -4.43
N PRO A 11 -23.70 -5.92 -5.22
CA PRO A 11 -23.51 -6.22 -6.64
C PRO A 11 -23.69 -5.02 -7.61
N HIS A 12 -23.73 -3.79 -7.09
CA HIS A 12 -23.92 -2.57 -7.89
C HIS A 12 -22.82 -1.51 -7.68
N ALA A 13 -21.67 -1.88 -7.10
CA ALA A 13 -20.54 -0.95 -7.02
C ALA A 13 -19.88 -0.78 -8.41
N PRO A 14 -19.68 0.46 -8.90
CA PRO A 14 -18.94 0.70 -10.14
C PRO A 14 -17.49 0.21 -10.01
N PRO A 15 -16.82 -0.19 -11.11
CA PRO A 15 -15.46 -0.71 -11.08
C PRO A 15 -14.52 0.35 -10.50
N ILE A 16 -13.98 0.05 -9.31
CA ILE A 16 -13.15 0.95 -8.53
C ILE A 16 -11.75 0.94 -9.15
N GLN A 17 -11.26 2.10 -9.57
CA GLN A 17 -9.82 2.31 -9.76
C GLN A 17 -9.20 2.36 -8.35
N ASP A 18 -8.75 1.19 -7.86
CA ASP A 18 -8.41 0.82 -6.46
C ASP A 18 -7.56 1.80 -5.62
N VAL A 19 -6.91 2.77 -6.23
CA VAL A 19 -6.07 3.75 -5.52
C VAL A 19 -6.88 4.93 -4.97
N ASP A 20 -8.05 5.23 -5.52
CA ASP A 20 -8.73 6.48 -5.18
C ASP A 20 -9.47 6.45 -3.85
N ILE A 21 -9.95 5.30 -3.39
CA ILE A 21 -10.77 5.24 -2.16
C ILE A 21 -9.92 5.27 -0.89
N PHE A 22 -8.80 4.53 -0.86
CA PHE A 22 -7.88 4.58 0.29
C PHE A 22 -7.12 5.91 0.34
N CYS A 23 -6.67 6.44 -0.81
CA CYS A 23 -6.13 7.80 -0.85
C CYS A 23 -7.20 8.83 -0.52
N ALA A 24 -8.47 8.68 -0.91
CA ALA A 24 -9.52 9.62 -0.48
C ALA A 24 -9.76 9.57 1.04
N TYR A 25 -9.67 8.41 1.70
CA TYR A 25 -9.81 8.32 3.16
C TYR A 25 -8.63 8.97 3.90
N ILE A 26 -7.40 8.62 3.53
CA ILE A 26 -6.18 9.23 4.07
C ILE A 26 -6.12 10.72 3.71
N LEU A 27 -6.46 11.13 2.48
CA LEU A 27 -6.47 12.53 2.03
C LEU A 27 -7.60 13.34 2.66
N ARG A 28 -8.76 12.74 2.94
CA ARG A 28 -9.88 13.42 3.63
C ARG A 28 -9.56 13.68 5.10
N ILE A 29 -8.79 12.80 5.73
CA ILE A 29 -8.29 13.00 7.10
C ILE A 29 -7.12 14.01 7.10
N THR A 30 -6.16 13.87 6.19
CA THR A 30 -4.96 14.73 6.13
C THR A 30 -5.20 16.15 5.61
N LYS A 31 -6.24 16.39 4.81
CA LYS A 31 -6.66 17.76 4.40
C LYS A 31 -7.04 18.68 5.56
N SER A 32 -7.29 18.13 6.75
CA SER A 32 -7.63 18.89 7.97
C SER A 32 -6.47 19.03 8.96
N LEU A 33 -5.31 18.45 8.67
CA LEU A 33 -4.18 18.33 9.59
C LEU A 33 -2.94 19.01 9.01
N SER A 34 -2.14 19.66 9.86
CA SER A 34 -0.84 20.21 9.44
C SER A 34 0.10 19.06 9.03
N LEU A 35 1.09 19.34 8.16
CA LEU A 35 2.09 18.34 7.72
C LEU A 35 2.75 17.58 8.89
N SER A 36 2.99 18.25 10.02
CA SER A 36 3.49 17.62 11.24
C SER A 36 2.51 16.62 11.87
N LYS A 37 1.21 16.94 11.88
CA LYS A 37 0.15 16.04 12.38
C LYS A 37 -0.12 14.88 11.43
N VAL A 38 0.01 15.09 10.11
CA VAL A 38 -0.06 14.03 9.10
C VAL A 38 1.08 13.03 9.28
N LEU A 39 2.30 13.53 9.52
CA LEU A 39 3.47 12.69 9.76
C LEU A 39 3.32 11.89 11.06
N HIS A 40 2.85 12.53 12.14
CA HIS A 40 2.54 11.85 13.41
C HIS A 40 1.48 10.75 13.25
N PHE A 41 0.41 11.03 12.50
CA PHE A 41 -0.67 10.09 12.26
C PHE A 41 -0.19 8.87 11.44
N ILE A 42 0.69 9.08 10.46
CA ILE A 42 1.32 7.99 9.71
C ILE A 42 2.17 7.10 10.62
N ILE A 43 2.91 7.70 11.56
CA ILE A 43 3.75 6.98 12.53
C ILE A 43 2.90 6.19 13.54
N GLU A 44 1.71 6.66 13.91
CA GLU A 44 0.80 5.95 14.83
C GLU A 44 0.01 4.83 14.17
N LEU A 45 -0.23 4.92 12.85
CA LEU A 45 -1.03 3.94 12.09
C LEU A 45 -0.22 2.88 11.35
N THR A 46 1.10 3.04 11.32
CA THR A 46 2.03 2.15 10.60
C THR A 46 3.32 2.07 11.40
N ASN A 47 4.09 1.00 11.27
CA ASN A 47 5.46 0.97 11.82
C ASN A 47 6.47 1.79 10.99
N TYR A 48 6.03 2.86 10.31
CA TYR A 48 6.93 3.80 9.64
C TYR A 48 7.69 4.62 10.69
N ASN A 49 9.01 4.48 10.72
CA ASN A 49 9.85 5.17 11.69
C ASN A 49 11.06 5.85 11.01
N PRO A 50 11.01 7.16 10.75
CA PRO A 50 12.17 7.91 10.27
C PRO A 50 13.16 8.15 11.42
N GLY A 51 13.85 7.11 11.90
CA GLY A 51 14.86 7.33 12.96
C GLY A 51 15.33 6.15 13.82
N ASN A 52 14.83 4.92 13.63
CA ASN A 52 15.19 3.73 14.45
C ASN A 52 14.79 3.76 15.95
N TYR A 53 13.88 4.64 16.38
CA TYR A 53 13.41 4.63 17.78
C TYR A 53 12.02 3.99 17.86
N SER A 54 11.94 2.68 18.02
CA SER A 54 10.68 1.93 18.04
C SER A 54 9.83 2.30 19.25
N GLU A 55 9.00 3.34 19.14
CA GLU A 55 7.97 3.69 20.14
C GLU A 55 6.95 2.56 20.31
N ASP A 56 6.79 1.72 19.28
CA ASP A 56 5.95 0.53 19.20
C ASP A 56 6.63 -0.77 19.69
N GLY A 57 7.92 -0.72 20.00
CA GLY A 57 8.72 -1.89 20.40
C GLY A 57 9.19 -2.80 19.25
N TYR A 58 8.95 -2.45 17.97
CA TYR A 58 9.41 -3.20 16.81
C TYR A 58 10.50 -2.44 16.03
N SER A 59 11.73 -2.97 16.02
CA SER A 59 12.85 -2.36 15.28
C SER A 59 12.80 -2.60 13.76
N ARG A 60 11.90 -3.48 13.29
CA ARG A 60 11.71 -3.86 11.88
C ARG A 60 10.23 -4.13 11.61
N THR A 61 9.88 -5.32 11.14
CA THR A 61 8.51 -5.77 10.97
C THR A 61 7.82 -5.93 12.32
N SER A 62 6.56 -5.53 12.40
CA SER A 62 5.66 -5.90 13.48
C SER A 62 4.86 -7.15 13.09
N PRO A 63 4.28 -7.87 14.06
CA PRO A 63 3.19 -8.80 13.77
C PRO A 63 2.10 -8.15 12.91
N VAL A 64 1.49 -8.95 12.02
CA VAL A 64 0.36 -8.49 11.22
C VAL A 64 -0.80 -8.12 12.13
N GLY A 65 -1.43 -6.97 11.88
CA GLY A 65 -2.55 -6.47 12.68
C GLY A 65 -2.14 -5.74 13.97
N SER A 66 -0.85 -5.46 14.17
CA SER A 66 -0.38 -4.63 15.30
C SER A 66 -0.94 -3.20 15.29
N TYR A 67 -1.45 -2.73 14.14
CA TYR A 67 -1.97 -1.39 13.92
C TYR A 67 -3.46 -1.40 13.51
N PRO A 68 -4.38 -1.78 14.42
CA PRO A 68 -5.79 -1.94 14.07
C PRO A 68 -6.49 -0.64 13.66
N GLN A 69 -5.98 0.53 14.07
CA GLN A 69 -6.49 1.83 13.66
C GLN A 69 -6.17 2.15 12.19
N GLY A 70 -5.17 1.47 11.61
CA GLY A 70 -4.76 1.58 10.21
C GLY A 70 -5.55 0.69 9.26
N VAL A 71 -6.57 -0.02 9.74
CA VAL A 71 -7.42 -0.89 8.92
C VAL A 71 -8.08 -0.11 7.78
N SER A 72 -8.01 -0.64 6.56
CA SER A 72 -8.72 -0.03 5.43
C SER A 72 -10.25 -0.13 5.62
N PRO A 73 -11.05 0.68 4.91
CA PRO A 73 -12.51 0.51 4.87
C PRO A 73 -12.99 -0.88 4.41
N TYR A 74 -12.08 -1.69 3.85
CA TYR A 74 -12.32 -3.07 3.39
C TYR A 74 -11.79 -4.13 4.36
N GLY A 75 -11.31 -3.75 5.54
CA GLY A 75 -10.78 -4.70 6.53
C GLY A 75 -9.32 -5.11 6.31
N CYS A 76 -8.61 -4.52 5.34
CA CYS A 76 -7.23 -4.86 5.06
C CYS A 76 -6.28 -4.14 6.03
N MET A 77 -5.48 -4.92 6.76
CA MET A 77 -4.44 -4.44 7.68
C MET A 77 -3.09 -4.30 6.97
N ASP A 78 -2.23 -3.44 7.52
CA ASP A 78 -0.82 -3.30 7.12
C ASP A 78 -0.60 -2.99 5.63
N MET A 79 -1.57 -2.32 5.00
CA MET A 79 -1.50 -1.93 3.58
C MET A 79 -0.48 -0.80 3.32
N ALA A 80 -0.04 -0.11 4.38
CA ALA A 80 0.98 0.92 4.36
C ALA A 80 2.02 0.62 5.45
N GLY A 81 3.28 0.49 5.07
CA GLY A 81 4.37 0.12 5.98
C GLY A 81 4.55 -1.39 6.09
N ASN A 82 5.07 -1.83 7.22
CA ASN A 82 5.50 -3.19 7.53
C ASN A 82 6.42 -3.81 6.46
N VAL A 83 5.87 -4.49 5.47
CA VAL A 83 6.60 -4.99 4.30
C VAL A 83 5.94 -4.47 3.04
N CYS A 84 6.77 -4.19 2.03
CA CYS A 84 6.21 -3.94 0.70
C CYS A 84 5.69 -5.26 0.14
N GLU A 85 4.58 -5.23 -0.57
CA GLU A 85 3.91 -6.43 -1.06
C GLU A 85 4.11 -6.56 -2.56
N TRP A 86 4.53 -7.74 -3.03
CA TRP A 86 4.60 -8.07 -4.45
C TRP A 86 3.23 -8.00 -5.12
N CYS A 87 3.21 -7.52 -6.36
CA CYS A 87 2.09 -7.66 -7.29
C CYS A 87 2.50 -8.52 -8.48
N ALA A 88 1.52 -9.18 -9.11
CA ALA A 88 1.75 -10.00 -10.30
C ALA A 88 2.20 -9.16 -11.51
N ASP A 89 1.83 -7.89 -11.57
CA ASP A 89 2.05 -6.99 -12.71
C ASP A 89 3.56 -6.71 -12.95
N TRP A 90 3.96 -6.60 -14.22
CA TRP A 90 5.25 -6.02 -14.57
C TRP A 90 5.27 -4.50 -14.29
N TYR A 91 6.41 -3.96 -13.87
CA TYR A 91 6.55 -2.52 -13.67
C TYR A 91 6.74 -1.81 -15.01
N GLY A 92 5.88 -0.83 -15.29
CA GLY A 92 6.02 0.10 -16.40
C GLY A 92 5.75 1.52 -15.93
N ALA A 93 6.75 2.41 -16.03
CA ALA A 93 6.65 3.79 -15.56
C ALA A 93 5.51 4.56 -16.25
N ASN A 94 5.33 4.34 -17.55
CA ASN A 94 4.30 5.00 -18.35
C ASN A 94 3.04 4.13 -18.55
N TYR A 95 2.91 2.99 -17.88
CA TYR A 95 1.80 2.06 -18.18
C TYR A 95 0.41 2.70 -18.02
N TYR A 96 0.25 3.62 -17.06
CA TYR A 96 -1.03 4.30 -16.84
C TYR A 96 -1.46 5.21 -18.00
N SER A 97 -0.55 5.67 -18.87
CA SER A 97 -0.95 6.47 -20.04
C SER A 97 -1.64 5.63 -21.13
N SER A 98 -1.56 4.31 -21.06
CA SER A 98 -2.10 3.38 -22.04
C SER A 98 -2.79 2.17 -21.40
N SER A 99 -3.18 2.28 -20.12
CA SER A 99 -3.83 1.20 -19.39
C SER A 99 -5.26 1.03 -19.91
N PRO A 100 -5.78 -0.20 -20.08
CA PRO A 100 -7.21 -0.40 -20.27
C PRO A 100 -7.97 0.01 -19.01
N ASP A 101 -9.22 0.42 -19.19
CA ASP A 101 -10.10 0.85 -18.09
C ASP A 101 -10.57 -0.33 -17.22
N TYR A 102 -10.69 -1.52 -17.82
CA TYR A 102 -11.20 -2.72 -17.15
C TYR A 102 -10.10 -3.77 -16.98
N ASN A 103 -9.93 -4.25 -15.75
CA ASN A 103 -8.97 -5.28 -15.33
C ASN A 103 -7.57 -5.16 -15.98
N PRO A 104 -6.82 -4.09 -15.71
CA PRO A 104 -5.46 -3.95 -16.24
C PRO A 104 -4.52 -4.99 -15.62
N GLU A 105 -3.77 -5.68 -16.48
CA GLU A 105 -2.82 -6.75 -16.09
C GLU A 105 -1.36 -6.25 -16.00
N GLY A 106 -1.14 -4.97 -16.26
CA GLY A 106 0.21 -4.42 -16.45
C GLY A 106 0.73 -4.60 -17.88
N PRO A 107 1.98 -4.20 -18.14
CA PRO A 107 2.69 -4.52 -19.37
C PRO A 107 2.82 -6.04 -19.55
N SER A 108 2.88 -6.52 -20.80
CA SER A 108 3.07 -7.95 -21.10
C SER A 108 4.46 -8.48 -20.75
N SER A 109 5.46 -7.61 -20.63
CA SER A 109 6.83 -7.95 -20.24
C SER A 109 7.49 -6.83 -19.44
N GLY A 110 8.54 -7.15 -18.70
CA GLY A 110 9.31 -6.18 -17.92
C GLY A 110 10.54 -6.81 -17.26
N SER A 111 11.38 -5.96 -16.68
CA SER A 111 12.60 -6.38 -15.96
C SER A 111 12.38 -6.54 -14.46
N SER A 112 11.25 -6.06 -13.92
CA SER A 112 10.92 -6.13 -12.50
C SER A 112 9.41 -6.10 -12.31
N ARG A 113 8.92 -6.80 -11.29
CA ARG A 113 7.50 -6.77 -10.91
C ARG A 113 7.19 -5.58 -10.01
N VAL A 114 5.93 -5.18 -9.98
CA VAL A 114 5.44 -4.09 -9.13
C VAL A 114 5.46 -4.52 -7.66
N LYS A 115 5.76 -3.58 -6.77
CA LYS A 115 5.49 -3.68 -5.33
C LYS A 115 4.76 -2.44 -4.83
N ARG A 116 4.00 -2.58 -3.74
CA ARG A 116 3.22 -1.50 -3.12
C ARG A 116 3.32 -1.49 -1.60
N GLY A 117 2.76 -0.45 -0.98
CA GLY A 117 2.60 -0.31 0.48
C GLY A 117 3.81 0.26 1.21
N GLY A 118 5.01 0.21 0.61
CA GLY A 118 6.25 0.58 1.31
C GLY A 118 6.56 -0.41 2.44
N SER A 119 7.52 -0.12 3.31
CA SER A 119 7.94 -1.04 4.38
C SER A 119 8.34 -0.27 5.63
N TRP A 120 8.72 -0.97 6.70
CA TRP A 120 9.28 -0.41 7.95
C TRP A 120 10.50 0.52 7.77
N TYR A 121 11.09 0.56 6.57
CA TYR A 121 12.25 1.38 6.22
C TYR A 121 11.95 2.41 5.10
N ALA A 122 10.75 2.39 4.54
CA ALA A 122 10.43 3.19 3.38
C ALA A 122 10.09 4.63 3.80
N ASP A 123 10.58 5.64 3.08
CA ASP A 123 10.20 7.04 3.26
C ASP A 123 8.68 7.24 3.18
N ALA A 124 8.13 8.26 3.86
CA ALA A 124 6.70 8.57 3.86
C ALA A 124 6.08 8.67 2.45
N ARG A 125 6.86 9.04 1.42
CA ARG A 125 6.41 9.08 0.04
C ARG A 125 6.16 7.69 -0.57
N LEU A 126 6.87 6.67 -0.09
CA LEU A 126 6.83 5.30 -0.61
C LEU A 126 5.75 4.43 0.06
N ILE A 127 5.19 4.87 1.18
CA ILE A 127 4.06 4.22 1.87
C ILE A 127 2.70 4.80 1.44
N ARG A 128 2.68 5.79 0.53
CA ARG A 128 1.43 6.32 -0.03
C ARG A 128 0.73 5.24 -0.83
N CYS A 129 -0.60 5.24 -0.77
CA CYS A 129 -1.44 4.27 -1.47
C CYS A 129 -1.19 4.21 -2.99
N ALA A 130 -0.93 5.38 -3.59
CA ALA A 130 -0.73 5.52 -5.02
C ALA A 130 0.74 5.28 -5.43
N ASP A 131 1.65 5.11 -4.48
CA ASP A 131 3.03 4.83 -4.80
C ASP A 131 3.15 3.43 -5.43
N ARG A 132 3.92 3.39 -6.51
CA ARG A 132 4.29 2.17 -7.20
C ARG A 132 5.79 2.18 -7.37
N SER A 133 6.42 1.13 -6.88
CA SER A 133 7.85 0.95 -7.05
C SER A 133 8.13 -0.48 -7.50
N TYR A 134 9.41 -0.77 -7.65
CA TYR A 134 9.92 -2.09 -7.97
C TYR A 134 11.16 -2.33 -7.11
N SER A 135 11.51 -3.59 -6.88
CA SER A 135 12.79 -3.94 -6.26
C SER A 135 13.34 -5.20 -6.92
N PRO A 136 14.67 -5.40 -6.85
CA PRO A 136 15.25 -6.72 -7.03
C PRO A 136 14.62 -7.71 -6.05
N PRO A 137 14.45 -8.99 -6.43
CA PRO A 137 13.64 -9.95 -5.69
C PRO A 137 14.17 -10.40 -4.31
N CYS A 138 15.32 -9.90 -3.87
CA CYS A 138 16.06 -10.39 -2.71
C CYS A 138 15.99 -9.51 -1.46
N CYS A 139 15.01 -8.60 -1.33
CA CYS A 139 15.01 -7.66 -0.21
C CYS A 139 14.21 -8.20 1.00
N SER A 140 14.79 -8.15 2.20
CA SER A 140 14.17 -8.56 3.49
C SER A 140 13.02 -7.67 3.96
N ARG A 141 12.53 -6.79 3.09
CA ARG A 141 11.46 -5.82 3.30
C ARG A 141 10.25 -6.13 2.41
N LEU A 142 10.29 -7.24 1.68
CA LEU A 142 9.34 -7.63 0.66
C LEU A 142 8.62 -8.91 1.09
N GLY A 143 7.30 -8.84 1.10
CA GLY A 143 6.39 -9.95 1.33
C GLY A 143 5.36 -10.03 0.22
N PHE A 144 4.24 -10.66 0.51
CA PHE A 144 3.10 -10.75 -0.39
C PHE A 144 1.82 -10.98 0.40
N ARG A 145 0.70 -10.68 -0.24
CA ARG A 145 -0.65 -10.97 0.21
C ARG A 145 -1.36 -11.75 -0.88
N LEU A 146 -2.21 -12.68 -0.47
CA LEU A 146 -3.01 -13.47 -1.40
C LEU A 146 -4.22 -12.66 -1.86
N SER A 147 -4.57 -12.83 -3.13
CA SER A 147 -5.86 -12.44 -3.70
C SER A 147 -6.49 -13.67 -4.34
N MET A 148 -7.80 -13.64 -4.51
CA MET A 148 -8.57 -14.69 -5.18
C MET A 148 -9.70 -14.02 -5.98
N ASP A 149 -10.07 -14.65 -7.09
CA ASP A 149 -11.18 -14.24 -7.95
C ASP A 149 -12.54 -14.67 -7.38
#